data_AF-A0A7V5JGR4-F1
#
_entry.id   AF-A0A7V5JGR4-F1
#
_cell.length_a   1.000
_cell.length_b   1.000
_cell.length_c   1.000
_cell.angle_alpha   90.00
_cell.angle_beta   90.00
_cell.angle_gamma   90.00
#
_symmetry.space_group_name_H-M   'P 1'
#
loop_
_entity.id
_entity.type
_entity.pdbx_description
1 polymer ?
#
loop_
_entity_poly.entity_id
_entity_poly.type
_entity_poly.pdbx_seq_one_letter_code
_entity_poly.pdbx_strand_id
1 'polypeptide(L)' 'MAVDLIDQIAEAGRARGMTQAEIARAAGLAAETLSRARRHPNIGLVNLLRMARVVGLKPVLVPDDPLVEKIERGGLFER' A
#
# COMPACT_ATOMS: atom_id res chain seq x y z
N MET A 1 12.35 -8.06 2.84
CA MET A 1 12.11 -6.62 3.06
C MET A 1 10.64 -6.45 3.32
N ALA A 2 10.24 -5.95 4.50
CA ALA A 2 8.83 -5.69 4.77
C ALA A 2 8.35 -4.62 3.79
N VAL A 3 7.36 -4.96 2.96
CA VAL A 3 6.85 -4.02 1.96
C VAL A 3 5.99 -2.99 2.70
N ASP A 4 6.47 -1.75 2.77
CA ASP A 4 5.70 -0.68 3.39
C ASP A 4 4.51 -0.33 2.48
N LEU A 5 3.30 -0.71 2.90
CA LEU A 5 2.06 -0.43 2.18
C LEU A 5 1.88 1.08 1.95
N ILE A 6 2.40 1.92 2.84
CA ILE A 6 2.34 3.38 2.71
C ILE A 6 3.20 3.85 1.54
N ASP A 7 4.38 3.27 1.37
CA ASP A 7 5.26 3.58 0.24
C ASP A 7 4.67 3.14 -1.09
N GLN A 8 4.05 1.96 -1.15
CA GLN A 8 3.34 1.51 -2.35
C GLN A 8 2.21 2.47 -2.74
N ILE A 9 1.45 2.97 -1.77
CA ILE A 9 0.40 3.98 -2.02
C ILE A 9 1.01 5.29 -2.54
N ALA A 10 2.11 5.75 -1.93
CA ALA A 10 2.78 6.99 -2.35
C ALA A 10 3.38 6.87 -3.76
N GLU A 11 3.94 5.70 -4.10
CA GLU A 11 4.47 5.39 -5.43
C GLU A 11 3.37 5.36 -6.48
N ALA A 12 2.29 4.60 -6.21
CA ALA A 12 1.15 4.49 -7.10
C ALA A 12 0.49 5.86 -7.35
N GLY A 13 0.40 6.71 -6.32
CA GLY A 13 -0.09 8.09 -6.49
C GLY A 13 0.84 8.94 -7.33
N ARG A 14 2.16 8.85 -7.14
CA ARG A 14 3.14 9.60 -7.93
C ARG A 14 3.13 9.21 -9.40
N ALA A 15 2.99 7.92 -9.70
CA ALA A 15 2.83 7.42 -11.07
C ALA A 15 1.58 7.99 -11.77
N ARG A 16 0.62 8.52 -11.00
CA ARG A 16 -0.62 9.17 -11.47
C ARG A 16 -0.56 10.70 -11.38
N GLY A 17 0.61 11.27 -11.10
CA GLY A 17 0.79 12.72 -10.96
C GLY A 17 0.20 13.32 -9.68
N MET A 18 -0.11 12.51 -8.67
CA MET A 18 -0.65 12.99 -7.39
C MET A 18 0.47 13.22 -6.37
N THR A 19 0.39 14.33 -5.65
CA THR A 19 1.17 14.57 -4.43
C THR A 19 0.58 13.80 -3.25
N GLN A 20 1.39 13.59 -2.20
CA GLN A 20 0.91 12.93 -0.99
C GLN A 20 -0.26 13.66 -0.32
N ALA A 21 -0.25 14.99 -0.40
CA ALA A 21 -1.31 15.84 0.10
C ALA A 21 -2.63 15.63 -0.66
N GLU A 22 -2.56 15.52 -1.98
CA GLU A 22 -3.75 15.26 -2.82
C GLU A 22 -4.32 13.87 -2.58
N ILE A 23 -3.46 12.85 -2.40
CA ILE A 23 -3.91 11.48 -2.06
C ILE A 23 -4.69 11.50 -0.73
N ALA A 24 -4.13 12.14 0.30
CA ALA A 24 -4.78 12.22 1.61
C ALA A 24 -6.10 12.99 1.56
N ARG A 25 -6.16 14.14 0.85
CA ARG A 25 -7.39 14.91 0.69
C ARG A 25 -8.47 14.14 -0.08
N ALA A 26 -8.09 13.47 -1.17
CA ALA A 26 -9.01 12.65 -1.95
C ALA A 26 -9.54 11.44 -1.15
N ALA A 27 -8.80 11.00 -0.13
CA ALA A 27 -9.24 9.98 0.83
C ALA A 27 -10.09 10.54 2.00
N GLY A 28 -10.35 11.85 2.02
CA GLY A 28 -11.09 12.53 3.09
C GLY A 28 -10.28 12.69 4.38
N LEU A 29 -8.96 12.82 4.28
CA LEU A 29 -8.04 12.94 5.41
C LEU A 29 -7.30 14.29 5.38
N ALA A 30 -6.67 14.64 6.52
CA ALA A 30 -5.77 15.80 6.59
C ALA A 30 -4.59 15.61 5.63
N ALA A 31 -4.13 16.68 4.99
CA ALA A 31 -3.18 16.61 3.87
C ALA A 31 -1.82 16.00 4.28
N GLU A 32 -1.43 16.17 5.53
CA GLU A 32 -0.21 15.63 6.12
C GLU A 32 -0.30 14.14 6.46
N THR A 33 -1.48 13.52 6.39
CA THR A 33 -1.71 12.15 6.89
C THR A 33 -0.79 11.13 6.24
N LEU A 34 -0.64 11.17 4.91
CA LEU A 34 0.20 10.21 4.20
C LEU A 34 1.70 10.43 4.48
N SER A 35 2.14 11.69 4.51
CA SER A 35 3.53 12.04 4.83
C SER A 35 3.89 11.65 6.27
N ARG A 36 2.98 11.89 7.22
CA ARG A 36 3.12 11.45 8.61
C ARG A 36 3.16 9.93 8.72
N ALA A 37 2.28 9.22 8.00
CA ALA A 37 2.26 7.75 7.99
C ALA A 37 3.57 7.15 7.47
N ARG A 38 4.25 7.78 6.50
CA ARG A 38 5.58 7.33 6.03
C ARG A 38 6.68 7.46 7.09
N ARG A 39 6.60 8.46 7.97
CA ARG A 39 7.59 8.66 9.06
C ARG A 39 7.24 7.85 10.31
N HIS A 40 5.95 7.72 10.57
CA HIS A 40 5.37 7.02 11.71
C HIS A 40 4.21 6.17 11.19
N PRO A 41 4.41 4.86 10.92
CA PRO A 41 3.44 3.99 10.25
C PRO A 41 2.28 3.57 11.17
N ASN A 42 1.74 4.53 11.92
CA ASN A 42 0.54 4.37 12.72
C ASN A 42 -0.62 5.07 12.01
N ILE A 43 -1.39 4.29 11.26
CA ILE A 43 -2.61 4.74 10.60
C ILE A 43 -3.68 3.67 10.72
N GLY A 44 -4.92 4.08 10.98
CA GLY A 44 -6.04 3.14 11.02
C GLY A 44 -6.23 2.44 9.67
N LEU A 45 -6.53 1.14 9.70
CA LEU A 45 -6.75 0.31 8.51
C LEU A 45 -7.74 0.94 7.52
N VAL A 46 -8.85 1.52 8.01
CA VAL A 46 -9.84 2.20 7.17
C VAL A 46 -9.22 3.33 6.35
N ASN A 47 -8.33 4.12 6.94
CA ASN A 47 -7.68 5.24 6.27
C ASN A 47 -6.65 4.77 5.25
N LEU A 48 -5.92 3.69 5.56
CA LEU A 48 -5.04 3.02 4.61
C LEU A 48 -5.82 2.56 3.36
N LEU A 49 -6.94 1.85 3.57
CA LEU A 49 -7.78 1.34 2.48
C LEU A 49 -8.38 2.48 1.63
N ARG A 50 -8.75 3.60 2.25
CA ARG A 50 -9.25 4.79 1.53
C ARG A 50 -8.16 5.38 0.62
N MET A 51 -6.95 5.58 1.12
CA MET A 51 -5.84 6.10 0.30
C MET A 51 -5.44 5.12 -0.81
N ALA A 52 -5.42 3.81 -0.52
CA ALA A 52 -5.15 2.79 -1.53
C ALA A 52 -6.16 2.88 -2.69
N ARG A 53 -7.45 3.03 -2.39
CA ARG A 53 -8.50 3.15 -3.40
C ARG A 53 -8.32 4.39 -4.28
N VAL A 54 -7.93 5.52 -3.69
CA VAL A 54 -7.66 6.77 -4.43
C VAL A 54 -6.60 6.58 -5.51
N VAL A 55 -5.55 5.81 -5.20
CA VAL A 55 -4.44 5.57 -6.14
C VAL A 55 -4.68 4.35 -7.04
N GLY A 56 -5.86 3.72 -6.95
CA GLY A 56 -6.25 2.57 -7.78
C GLY A 56 -5.72 1.23 -7.29
N LEU A 57 -5.32 1.12 -6.02
CA LEU A 57 -4.91 -0.12 -5.38
C LEU A 57 -6.08 -0.75 -4.60
N LYS A 58 -6.05 -2.08 -4.50
CA LYS A 58 -6.97 -2.86 -3.68
C LYS A 58 -6.17 -3.82 -2.80
N PRO A 59 -5.97 -3.50 -1.51
CA PRO A 59 -5.37 -4.44 -0.57
C PRO A 59 -6.24 -5.68 -0.43
N VAL A 60 -5.63 -6.86 -0.45
CA VAL A 60 -6.28 -8.16 -0.30
C VAL A 60 -5.51 -9.01 0.71
N LEU A 61 -6.23 -9.86 1.44
CA LEU A 61 -5.62 -10.92 2.23
C LEU A 61 -5.46 -12.14 1.33
N VAL A 62 -4.30 -12.78 1.43
CA VAL A 62 -3.98 -14.03 0.72
C VAL A 62 -3.64 -15.10 1.75
N PRO A 63 -3.87 -16.39 1.44
CA PRO A 63 -3.42 -17.48 2.32
C PRO A 63 -1.92 -17.37 2.60
N ASP A 64 -1.55 -17.54 3.87
CA ASP A 64 -0.15 -17.63 4.29
C ASP A 64 0.30 -19.10 4.15
N ASP A 65 0.46 -19.53 2.90
CA ASP A 65 0.89 -20.88 2.54
C ASP A 65 2.26 -20.81 1.83
N PRO A 66 3.34 -21.35 2.43
CA PRO A 66 4.66 -21.38 1.83
C PRO A 66 4.71 -22.04 0.44
N LEU A 67 3.80 -22.97 0.16
CA LEU A 67 3.71 -23.62 -1.15
C LEU A 67 3.15 -22.65 -2.21
N VAL A 68 2.14 -21.85 -1.85
CA VAL A 68 1.57 -20.83 -2.75
C VAL A 68 2.62 -19.77 -3.07
N GLU A 69 3.41 -19.33 -2.09
CA GLU A 69 4.50 -18.38 -2.30
C GLU A 69 5.57 -18.91 -3.27
N LYS A 70 5.91 -20.20 -3.19
CA LYS A 70 6.80 -20.87 -4.16
C LYS A 70 6.22 -20.94 -5.56
N ILE A 71 4.91 -21.16 -5.68
CA ILE A 71 4.21 -21.18 -6.98
C ILE A 71 4.23 -19.78 -7.61
N GLU A 72 3.85 -18.74 -6.86
CA GLU A 72 3.77 -17.36 -7.36
C GLU A 72 5.14 -16.80 -7.79
N ARG A 73 6.22 -17.23 -7.14
CA ARG A 73 7.60 -16.83 -7.50
C ARG A 73 8.22 -17.67 -8.62
N GLY A 74 7.54 -18.73 -9.08
CA GLY A 74 8.08 -19.65 -10.08
C GLY A 74 9.14 -20.63 -9.54
N GLY A 75 9.34 -20.70 -8.22
CA GLY A 75 10.36 -21.50 -7.55
C GLY A 75 9.85 -22.86 -7.05
N LEU A 76 8.73 -23.36 -7.57
CA LEU A 76 8.08 -24.60 -7.08
C LEU A 76 9.02 -25.81 -7.03
N PHE A 77 9.97 -25.89 -7.97
CA PHE A 77 10.91 -27.00 -8.11
C PHE A 77 12.33 -26.67 -7.64
N GLU A 78 12.56 -25.47 -7.12
CA GLU A 78 13.86 -25.07 -6.58
C GLU A 78 14.03 -25.71 -5.18
N ARG A 79 15.16 -26.40 -4.98
CA ARG A 79 15.49 -27.14 -3.75
C ARG A 79 16.01 -26.24 -2.65
#